data_AF-A0A098Y6R0-F1
#
_entry.id   AF-A0A098Y6R0-F1
#
_cell.length_a   1.000
_cell.length_b   1.000
_cell.length_c   1.000
_cell.angle_alpha   90.00
_cell.angle_beta   90.00
_cell.angle_gamma   90.00
#
_symmetry.space_group_name_H-M   'P 1'
#
loop_
_entity.id
_entity.type
_entity.pdbx_description
1 polymer ?
#
loop_
_entity_poly.entity_id
_entity_poly.type
_entity_poly.pdbx_seq_one_letter_code
_entity_poly.pdbx_strand_id
1 'polypeptide(L)'
;MTADGEPAHDGWVDSDVGGATAHGKTAPRTRPARRTVVVGVSVVLGTLLLLWGTDQLARWGAESLLARDIQQATGVADRPQVQVHGAFFLLQAVDGRYDDVEVSLREVSSGPMSVDEVDARLSGVHVSFHDLLTQEPAPVWIERSVGEAFLGYDDLNRYLEVTGRLISLGPAPGEEVLLTGTVDLLGQSVSASALAELSPQGGALSIAPTALDTESDLAPASRLLLGQRFSLRVPLDPLPFGQDLTAIEGAAEGLVVRARGTDVVIRP
;
A
#
# COMPACT_ATOMS: atom_id res chain seq x y z
N MET A 1 -33.97 -48.33 -98.46
CA MET A 1 -33.85 -49.76 -98.14
C MET A 1 -34.32 -49.88 -96.70
N THR A 2 -35.63 -50.07 -96.51
CA THR A 2 -36.25 -51.37 -96.17
C THR A 2 -35.75 -51.84 -94.79
N ALA A 3 -36.56 -52.13 -93.79
CA ALA A 3 -37.99 -52.37 -93.74
C ALA A 3 -38.43 -52.34 -92.26
N ASP A 4 -39.74 -52.18 -92.03
CA ASP A 4 -40.63 -53.11 -91.30
C ASP A 4 -40.05 -53.89 -90.09
N GLY A 5 -40.77 -54.08 -88.98
CA GLY A 5 -42.18 -53.84 -88.69
C GLY A 5 -42.50 -54.32 -87.27
N GLU A 6 -43.46 -53.61 -86.65
CA GLU A 6 -44.59 -54.06 -85.81
C GLU A 6 -44.84 -55.58 -85.58
N PRO A 7 -45.74 -55.99 -84.64
CA PRO A 7 -45.95 -55.55 -83.24
C PRO A 7 -46.46 -56.71 -82.31
N ALA A 8 -46.92 -56.29 -81.12
CA ALA A 8 -48.12 -56.76 -80.40
C ALA A 8 -48.03 -57.97 -79.44
N HIS A 9 -48.39 -57.70 -78.18
CA HIS A 9 -49.71 -58.00 -77.58
C HIS A 9 -49.56 -57.89 -76.05
N ASP A 10 -50.14 -56.87 -75.43
CA ASP A 10 -51.49 -56.86 -74.81
C ASP A 10 -51.57 -57.63 -73.49
N GLY A 11 -51.93 -56.90 -72.43
CA GLY A 11 -52.27 -57.48 -71.14
C GLY A 11 -52.49 -56.44 -70.04
N TRP A 12 -53.64 -55.74 -70.11
CA TRP A 12 -54.50 -55.26 -69.01
C TRP A 12 -53.84 -54.50 -67.84
N VAL A 13 -54.04 -53.19 -67.66
CA VAL A 13 -55.25 -52.49 -67.13
C VAL A 13 -55.75 -53.07 -65.79
N ASP A 14 -55.45 -52.36 -64.70
CA ASP A 14 -56.52 -51.83 -63.85
C ASP A 14 -56.07 -50.55 -63.13
N SER A 15 -57.01 -49.61 -63.11
CA SER A 15 -56.98 -48.26 -62.59
C SER A 15 -57.77 -48.23 -61.28
N ASP A 16 -57.34 -47.48 -60.28
CA ASP A 16 -58.13 -46.37 -59.71
C ASP A 16 -57.71 -45.90 -58.31
N VAL A 17 -57.59 -44.56 -58.25
CA VAL A 17 -58.18 -43.64 -57.26
C VAL A 17 -57.66 -43.63 -55.81
N GLY A 18 -57.28 -42.42 -55.39
CA GLY A 18 -57.49 -41.96 -54.01
C GLY A 18 -56.33 -41.15 -53.44
N GLY A 19 -56.41 -39.82 -53.51
CA GLY A 19 -55.37 -38.91 -53.00
C GLY A 19 -55.36 -38.72 -51.49
N ALA A 20 -54.22 -38.25 -50.96
CA ALA A 20 -54.12 -37.31 -49.84
C ALA A 20 -52.65 -36.94 -49.55
N THR A 21 -52.38 -35.63 -49.57
CA THR A 21 -51.48 -34.85 -48.71
C THR A 21 -50.00 -35.25 -48.50
N ALA A 22 -49.12 -34.36 -48.96
CA ALA A 22 -48.03 -33.69 -48.22
C ALA A 22 -47.19 -34.47 -47.19
N HIS A 23 -45.86 -34.37 -47.31
CA HIS A 23 -44.99 -33.61 -46.38
C HIS A 23 -43.51 -33.92 -46.65
N GLY A 24 -42.70 -32.86 -46.70
CA GLY A 24 -41.27 -32.93 -46.96
C GLY A 24 -40.52 -33.78 -45.94
N LYS A 25 -39.63 -34.64 -46.44
CA LYS A 25 -38.62 -35.31 -45.61
C LYS A 25 -37.52 -34.30 -45.30
N THR A 26 -37.61 -33.68 -44.13
CA THR A 26 -36.54 -32.87 -43.55
C THR A 26 -35.34 -33.79 -43.24
N ALA A 27 -34.19 -33.47 -43.81
CA ALA A 27 -32.93 -34.13 -43.48
C ALA A 27 -32.56 -33.87 -42.00
N PRO A 28 -31.98 -34.84 -41.27
CA PRO A 28 -31.58 -34.64 -39.89
C PRO A 28 -30.39 -33.67 -39.82
N ARG A 29 -30.60 -32.50 -39.24
CA ARG A 29 -29.51 -31.54 -38.95
C ARG A 29 -28.66 -32.12 -37.82
N THR A 30 -27.47 -32.62 -38.15
CA THR A 30 -26.47 -32.99 -37.17
C THR A 30 -26.12 -31.77 -36.31
N ARG A 31 -26.20 -31.92 -34.98
CA ARG A 31 -25.79 -30.89 -34.01
C ARG A 31 -24.43 -31.26 -33.39
N PRO A 32 -23.29 -31.07 -34.07
CA PRO A 32 -21.97 -31.26 -33.44
C PRO A 32 -21.49 -30.04 -32.62
N ALA A 33 -22.18 -28.90 -32.68
CA ALA A 33 -21.64 -27.63 -32.18
C ALA A 33 -21.48 -27.55 -30.65
N ARG A 34 -22.35 -28.18 -29.85
CA ARG A 34 -22.33 -27.98 -28.38
C ARG A 34 -21.08 -28.56 -27.71
N ARG A 35 -20.60 -29.73 -28.13
CA ARG A 35 -19.44 -30.38 -27.51
C ARG A 35 -18.14 -29.64 -27.81
N THR A 36 -17.95 -29.18 -29.06
CA THR A 36 -16.78 -28.38 -29.45
C THR A 36 -16.77 -27.01 -28.77
N VAL A 37 -17.95 -26.38 -28.61
CA VAL A 37 -18.07 -25.12 -27.85
C VAL A 37 -17.72 -25.33 -26.37
N VAL A 38 -18.21 -26.39 -25.73
CA VAL A 38 -17.88 -26.69 -24.32
C VAL A 38 -16.38 -26.97 -24.14
N VAL A 39 -15.77 -27.74 -25.04
CA VAL A 39 -14.31 -28.00 -25.00
C VAL A 39 -13.53 -26.69 -25.21
N GLY A 40 -13.92 -25.87 -26.19
CA GLY A 40 -13.29 -24.58 -26.44
C GLY A 40 -13.37 -23.63 -25.25
N VAL A 41 -14.55 -23.48 -24.64
CA VAL A 41 -14.75 -22.67 -23.44
C VAL A 41 -13.93 -23.20 -22.27
N SER A 42 -13.85 -24.51 -22.09
CA SER A 42 -13.05 -25.13 -21.02
C SER A 42 -11.56 -24.87 -21.18
N VAL A 43 -11.04 -24.93 -22.42
CA VAL A 43 -9.63 -24.61 -22.71
C VAL A 43 -9.34 -23.13 -22.44
N VAL A 44 -10.21 -22.23 -22.88
CA VAL A 44 -10.05 -20.79 -22.62
C VAL A 44 -10.08 -20.51 -21.12
N LEU A 45 -11.07 -21.05 -20.40
CA LEU A 45 -11.18 -20.86 -18.95
C LEU A 45 -9.99 -21.46 -18.20
N GLY A 46 -9.55 -22.67 -18.58
CA GLY A 46 -8.37 -23.30 -17.99
C GLY A 46 -7.10 -22.49 -18.22
N THR A 47 -6.94 -21.90 -19.41
CA THR A 47 -5.80 -21.01 -19.72
C THR A 47 -5.86 -19.73 -18.90
N LEU A 48 -7.04 -19.11 -18.78
CA LEU A 48 -7.22 -17.90 -17.95
C LEU A 48 -6.91 -18.17 -16.47
N LEU A 49 -7.36 -19.30 -15.93
CA LEU A 49 -7.05 -19.72 -14.57
C LEU A 49 -5.55 -19.96 -14.36
N LEU A 50 -4.88 -20.58 -15.33
CA LEU A 50 -3.43 -20.82 -15.26
C LEU A 50 -2.65 -19.50 -15.27
N LEU A 51 -3.01 -18.55 -16.14
CA LEU A 51 -2.40 -17.23 -16.20
C LEU A 51 -2.61 -16.46 -14.89
N TRP A 52 -3.84 -16.45 -14.38
CA TRP A 52 -4.16 -15.81 -13.10
C TRP A 52 -3.39 -16.43 -11.94
N GLY A 53 -3.32 -17.77 -11.85
CA GLY A 53 -2.56 -18.46 -10.81
C GLY A 53 -1.06 -18.16 -10.88
N THR A 54 -0.50 -18.09 -12.10
CA THR A 54 0.91 -17.74 -12.31
C THR A 54 1.19 -16.29 -11.89
N ASP A 55 0.28 -15.37 -12.21
CA ASP A 55 0.37 -13.96 -11.81
C ASP A 55 0.42 -13.79 -10.28
N GLN A 56 -0.44 -14.52 -9.55
CA GLN A 56 -0.46 -14.49 -8.09
C GLN A 56 0.84 -15.01 -7.47
N LEU A 57 1.36 -16.13 -7.98
CA LEU A 57 2.61 -16.69 -7.49
C LEU A 57 3.80 -15.75 -7.76
N ALA A 58 3.84 -15.11 -8.93
CA ALA A 58 4.87 -14.14 -9.27
C ALA A 58 4.82 -12.92 -8.35
N ARG A 59 3.62 -12.40 -8.07
CA ARG A 59 3.38 -11.29 -7.13
C ARG A 59 3.93 -11.62 -5.74
N TRP A 60 3.55 -12.76 -5.16
CA TRP A 60 4.04 -13.20 -3.84
C TRP A 60 5.55 -13.36 -3.80
N GLY A 61 6.15 -13.87 -4.89
CA GLY A 61 7.59 -13.96 -5.04
C GLY A 61 8.26 -12.57 -4.98
N ALA A 62 7.73 -11.60 -5.72
CA ALA A 62 8.24 -10.25 -5.75
C ALA A 62 8.07 -9.53 -4.40
N GLU A 63 6.88 -9.56 -3.80
CA GLU A 63 6.62 -9.02 -2.45
C GLU A 63 7.61 -9.57 -1.42
N SER A 64 7.91 -10.87 -1.52
CA SER A 64 8.88 -11.54 -0.66
C SER A 64 10.31 -11.03 -0.87
N LEU A 65 10.72 -10.71 -2.10
CA LEU A 65 12.03 -10.13 -2.39
C LEU A 65 12.11 -8.68 -1.90
N LEU A 66 11.12 -7.84 -2.24
CA LEU A 66 11.04 -6.45 -1.77
C LEU A 66 11.09 -6.37 -0.24
N ALA A 67 10.34 -7.22 0.46
CA ALA A 67 10.35 -7.25 1.91
C ALA A 67 11.75 -7.51 2.49
N ARG A 68 12.56 -8.35 1.84
CA ARG A 68 13.93 -8.63 2.29
C ARG A 68 14.85 -7.45 1.99
N ASP A 69 14.73 -6.84 0.82
CA ASP A 69 15.57 -5.71 0.44
C ASP A 69 15.29 -4.51 1.35
N ILE A 70 14.00 -4.23 1.63
CA ILE A 70 13.59 -3.20 2.58
C ILE A 70 14.13 -3.54 3.98
N GLN A 71 14.01 -4.79 4.44
CA GLN A 71 14.55 -5.19 5.74
C GLN A 71 16.05 -4.96 5.84
N GLN A 72 16.81 -5.30 4.81
CA GLN A 72 18.25 -5.09 4.77
C GLN A 72 18.62 -3.61 4.75
N ALA A 73 17.86 -2.79 4.02
CA ALA A 73 18.07 -1.36 3.91
C ALA A 73 17.73 -0.60 5.22
N THR A 74 16.65 -0.99 5.90
CA THR A 74 16.20 -0.32 7.13
C THR A 74 16.79 -0.94 8.40
N GLY A 75 17.28 -2.17 8.34
CA GLY A 75 17.84 -2.89 9.48
C GLY A 75 16.81 -3.34 10.52
N VAL A 76 15.51 -3.31 10.19
CA VAL A 76 14.45 -3.73 11.11
C VAL A 76 14.57 -5.20 11.46
N ALA A 77 14.32 -5.52 12.73
CA ALA A 77 14.43 -6.89 13.25
C ALA A 77 13.39 -7.82 12.61
N ASP A 78 12.14 -7.35 12.57
CA ASP A 78 11.03 -8.07 11.97
C ASP A 78 10.93 -7.82 10.47
N ARG A 79 10.47 -8.84 9.74
CA ARG A 79 10.32 -8.75 8.30
C ARG A 79 9.17 -7.78 7.94
N PRO A 80 9.43 -6.74 7.12
CA PRO A 80 8.39 -5.86 6.60
C PRO A 80 7.31 -6.63 5.83
N GLN A 81 6.09 -6.13 5.89
CA GLN A 81 5.01 -6.60 5.01
C GLN A 81 5.01 -5.73 3.77
N VAL A 82 4.96 -6.36 2.60
CA VAL A 82 4.89 -5.66 1.31
C VAL A 82 3.75 -6.27 0.52
N GLN A 83 2.89 -5.42 -0.03
CA GLN A 83 1.79 -5.84 -0.89
C GLN A 83 1.83 -5.05 -2.19
N VAL A 84 1.80 -5.75 -3.33
CA VAL A 84 1.75 -5.13 -4.65
C VAL A 84 0.35 -5.34 -5.23
N HIS A 85 -0.40 -4.25 -5.34
CA HIS A 85 -1.76 -4.30 -5.83
C HIS A 85 -1.83 -4.28 -7.38
N GLY A 86 -3.04 -4.42 -7.90
CA GLY A 86 -3.33 -4.41 -9.34
C GLY A 86 -3.74 -5.77 -9.91
N ALA A 87 -4.47 -5.72 -11.03
CA ALA A 87 -5.16 -6.88 -11.60
C ALA A 87 -4.21 -7.93 -12.21
N PHE A 88 -3.09 -7.50 -12.80
CA PHE A 88 -2.08 -8.37 -13.42
C PHE A 88 -0.68 -7.86 -13.09
N PHE A 89 -0.05 -8.47 -12.08
CA PHE A 89 1.32 -8.17 -11.66
C PHE A 89 2.33 -8.38 -12.80
N LEU A 90 2.17 -9.43 -13.60
CA LEU A 90 3.12 -9.73 -14.68
C LEU A 90 3.19 -8.63 -15.74
N LEU A 91 2.08 -7.93 -16.00
CA LEU A 91 2.08 -6.77 -16.90
C LEU A 91 2.88 -5.60 -16.30
N GLN A 92 2.67 -5.32 -15.02
CA GLN A 92 3.42 -4.30 -14.26
C GLN A 92 4.92 -4.60 -14.22
N ALA A 93 5.28 -5.87 -14.00
CA ALA A 93 6.68 -6.32 -13.97
C ALA A 93 7.37 -6.19 -15.33
N VAL A 94 6.65 -6.40 -16.44
CA VAL A 94 7.17 -6.19 -17.80
C VAL A 94 7.37 -4.70 -18.09
N ASP A 95 6.46 -3.84 -17.62
CA ASP A 95 6.57 -2.38 -17.75
C ASP A 95 7.64 -1.79 -16.82
N GLY A 96 8.03 -2.52 -15.77
CA GLY A 96 8.93 -2.02 -14.73
C GLY A 96 8.30 -0.92 -13.87
N ARG A 97 6.96 -0.87 -13.86
CA ARG A 97 6.15 0.12 -13.14
C ARG A 97 5.11 -0.60 -12.31
N TYR A 98 5.09 -0.30 -11.01
CA TYR A 98 4.12 -0.83 -10.07
C TYR A 98 3.20 0.29 -9.60
N ASP A 99 1.90 0.12 -9.82
CA ASP A 99 0.94 1.21 -9.67
C ASP A 99 0.66 1.55 -8.20
N ASP A 100 0.66 0.54 -7.33
CA ASP A 100 0.26 0.66 -5.93
C ASP A 100 0.96 -0.41 -5.08
N VAL A 101 1.86 0.06 -4.21
CA VAL A 101 2.67 -0.77 -3.32
C VAL A 101 2.46 -0.29 -1.88
N GLU A 102 2.00 -1.18 -1.02
CA GLU A 102 1.85 -0.93 0.41
C GLU A 102 3.01 -1.60 1.15
N VAL A 103 3.61 -0.87 2.09
CA VAL A 103 4.73 -1.31 2.91
C VAL A 103 4.42 -1.01 4.36
N SER A 104 4.49 -2.02 5.22
CA SER A 104 4.34 -1.88 6.67
C SER A 104 5.59 -2.36 7.39
N LEU A 105 6.15 -1.51 8.23
CA LEU A 105 7.30 -1.80 9.08
C LEU A 105 6.91 -1.65 10.55
N ARG A 106 7.61 -2.38 11.42
CA ARG A 106 7.45 -2.30 12.87
C ARG A 106 8.80 -2.11 13.54
N GLU A 107 8.79 -1.43 14.67
CA GLU A 107 9.98 -1.17 15.50
C GLU A 107 11.15 -0.58 14.68
N VAL A 108 10.86 0.48 13.93
CA VAL A 108 11.85 1.15 13.08
C VAL A 108 12.72 2.05 13.94
N SER A 109 14.02 1.78 13.97
CA SER A 109 14.98 2.64 14.67
C SER A 109 15.35 3.85 13.81
N SER A 110 15.16 5.05 14.35
CA SER A 110 15.61 6.33 13.77
C SER A 110 16.55 7.03 14.75
N GLY A 111 17.84 6.73 14.62
CA GLY A 111 18.87 7.20 15.55
C GLY A 111 18.59 6.72 16.99
N PRO A 112 18.47 7.62 17.99
CA PRO A 112 18.16 7.25 19.38
C PRO A 112 16.68 6.98 19.65
N MET A 113 15.79 7.16 18.65
CA MET A 113 14.35 6.97 18.77
C MET A 113 13.92 5.65 18.13
N SER A 114 12.90 5.01 18.71
CA SER A 114 12.16 3.91 18.11
C SER A 114 10.80 4.43 17.64
N VAL A 115 10.35 3.93 16.49
CA VAL A 115 9.04 4.19 15.91
C VAL A 115 8.30 2.86 15.83
N ASP A 116 7.14 2.78 16.45
CA ASP A 116 6.43 1.51 16.68
C ASP A 116 5.95 0.88 15.38
N GLU A 117 5.30 1.67 14.52
CA GLU A 117 4.73 1.22 13.26
C GLU A 117 4.88 2.32 12.21
N VAL A 118 5.20 1.91 10.98
CA VAL A 118 5.30 2.78 9.81
C VAL A 118 4.59 2.11 8.65
N ASP A 119 3.53 2.75 8.16
CA ASP A 119 2.79 2.34 6.99
C ASP A 119 3.03 3.33 5.85
N ALA A 120 3.40 2.83 4.68
CA ALA A 120 3.63 3.63 3.50
C ALA A 120 2.91 3.06 2.30
N ARG A 121 2.22 3.94 1.57
CA ARG A 121 1.63 3.64 0.27
C ARG A 121 2.36 4.40 -0.80
N LEU A 122 2.93 3.66 -1.74
CA LEU A 122 3.71 4.15 -2.85
C LEU A 122 2.91 3.96 -4.14
N SER A 123 2.78 5.01 -4.93
CA SER A 123 2.09 4.98 -6.22
C SER A 123 3.06 5.29 -7.34
N GLY A 124 3.02 4.48 -8.41
CA GLY A 124 3.92 4.63 -9.55
C GLY A 124 5.39 4.39 -9.17
N VAL A 125 5.69 3.21 -8.65
CA VAL A 125 7.06 2.79 -8.32
C VAL A 125 7.73 2.23 -9.56
N HIS A 126 8.84 2.83 -9.97
CA HIS A 126 9.63 2.39 -11.11
C HIS A 126 10.88 1.66 -10.65
N VAL A 127 10.91 0.36 -10.92
CA VAL A 127 12.06 -0.50 -10.69
C VAL A 127 11.98 -1.68 -11.66
N SER A 128 13.10 -2.01 -12.30
CA SER A 128 13.17 -3.17 -13.19
C SER A 128 13.01 -4.45 -12.38
N PHE A 129 12.16 -5.36 -12.86
CA PHE A 129 12.00 -6.66 -12.23
C PHE A 129 13.31 -7.47 -12.22
N HIS A 130 14.17 -7.29 -13.22
CA HIS A 130 15.49 -7.92 -13.26
C HIS A 130 16.37 -7.46 -12.08
N ASP A 131 16.30 -6.18 -11.73
CA ASP A 131 17.13 -5.59 -10.66
C ASP A 131 16.65 -6.11 -9.29
N LEU A 132 15.33 -6.23 -9.11
CA LEU A 132 14.74 -6.88 -7.93
C LEU A 132 15.17 -8.35 -7.78
N LEU A 133 15.28 -9.09 -8.89
CA LEU A 133 15.71 -10.49 -8.87
C LEU A 133 17.20 -10.66 -8.59
N THR A 134 18.02 -9.76 -9.11
CA THR A 134 19.48 -9.77 -8.92
C THR A 134 19.90 -9.10 -7.62
N GLN A 135 18.98 -8.43 -6.94
CA GLN A 135 19.22 -7.64 -5.73
C GLN A 135 20.34 -6.62 -5.94
N GLU A 136 20.43 -6.07 -7.16
CA GLU A 136 21.43 -5.06 -7.50
C GLU A 136 20.98 -3.67 -7.01
N PRO A 137 21.90 -2.84 -6.48
CA PRO A 137 21.55 -1.50 -6.04
C PRO A 137 21.19 -0.62 -7.25
N ALA A 138 19.90 -0.41 -7.51
CA ALA A 138 19.39 0.46 -8.55
C ALA A 138 18.59 1.65 -7.96
N PRO A 139 18.65 2.85 -8.58
CA PRO A 139 17.79 3.95 -8.17
C PRO A 139 16.31 3.58 -8.36
N VAL A 140 15.50 3.80 -7.33
CA VAL A 140 14.04 3.60 -7.39
C VAL A 140 13.38 4.96 -7.48
N TRP A 141 12.57 5.17 -8.52
CA TRP A 141 11.77 6.38 -8.67
C TRP A 141 10.31 6.12 -8.27
N ILE A 142 9.75 6.99 -7.44
CA ILE A 142 8.39 6.88 -6.91
C ILE A 142 7.67 8.19 -7.23
N GLU A 143 6.59 8.11 -8.01
CA GLU A 143 5.82 9.30 -8.39
C GLU A 143 5.15 9.95 -7.18
N ARG A 144 4.57 9.13 -6.29
CA ARG A 144 3.92 9.62 -5.08
C ARG A 144 4.07 8.63 -3.95
N SER A 145 4.34 9.16 -2.76
CA SER A 145 4.38 8.37 -1.53
C SER A 145 3.57 9.06 -0.44
N VAL A 146 2.81 8.28 0.32
CA VAL A 146 2.10 8.73 1.52
C VAL A 146 2.47 7.79 2.64
N GLY A 147 2.92 8.33 3.76
CA GLY A 147 3.28 7.57 4.95
C GLY A 147 2.51 8.02 6.17
N GLU A 148 2.23 7.06 7.05
CA GLU A 148 1.78 7.27 8.42
C GLU A 148 2.72 6.52 9.37
N ALA A 149 3.09 7.14 10.47
CA ALA A 149 3.93 6.54 11.50
C ALA A 149 3.34 6.78 12.88
N PHE A 150 3.43 5.78 13.74
CA PHE A 150 3.01 5.87 15.14
C PHE A 150 4.22 5.94 16.05
N LEU A 151 4.27 6.99 16.89
CA LEU A 151 5.33 7.21 17.87
C LEU A 151 4.73 7.17 19.28
N GLY A 152 4.95 6.08 20.02
CA GLY A 152 4.51 5.96 21.40
C GLY A 152 5.08 7.04 22.32
N TYR A 153 4.29 7.46 23.31
CA TYR A 153 4.78 8.42 24.32
C TYR A 153 5.97 7.87 25.11
N ASP A 154 6.02 6.56 25.36
CA ASP A 154 7.12 5.93 26.08
C ASP A 154 8.46 6.10 25.35
N ASP A 155 8.46 5.93 24.03
CA ASP A 155 9.65 6.09 23.19
C ASP A 155 10.07 7.55 23.06
N LEU A 156 9.10 8.47 22.92
CA LEU A 156 9.34 9.91 22.94
C LEU A 156 9.93 10.37 24.27
N ASN A 157 9.39 9.90 25.39
CA ASN A 157 9.84 10.25 26.73
C ASN A 157 11.25 9.71 26.99
N ARG A 158 11.54 8.47 26.56
CA ARG A 158 12.89 7.91 26.63
C ARG A 158 13.88 8.71 25.79
N TYR A 159 13.51 9.11 24.59
CA TYR A 159 14.34 9.98 23.75
C TYR A 159 14.66 11.31 24.45
N LEU A 160 13.66 11.95 25.05
CA LEU A 160 13.85 13.20 25.79
C LEU A 160 14.77 13.02 26.99
N GLU A 161 14.58 11.95 27.77
CA GLU A 161 15.43 11.64 28.92
C GLU A 161 16.90 11.45 28.49
N VAL A 162 17.14 10.64 27.45
CA VAL A 162 18.50 10.37 26.92
C VAL A 162 19.15 11.65 26.36
N THR A 163 18.35 12.59 25.85
CA THR A 163 18.84 13.91 25.37
C THR A 163 18.90 14.97 26.48
N GLY A 164 18.72 14.58 27.74
CA GLY A 164 18.84 15.44 28.91
C GLY A 164 17.66 16.41 29.10
N ARG A 165 16.51 16.11 28.50
CA ARG A 165 15.25 16.85 28.69
C ARG A 165 14.41 16.10 29.72
N LEU A 166 14.33 16.65 30.94
CA LEU A 166 13.50 16.13 32.03
C LEU A 166 12.03 16.58 31.89
N ILE A 167 11.47 16.35 30.70
CA ILE A 167 10.08 16.65 30.34
C ILE A 167 9.48 15.39 29.75
N SER A 168 8.27 15.06 30.17
CA SER A 168 7.47 13.94 29.69
C SER A 168 6.24 14.46 28.94
N LEU A 169 5.92 13.78 27.86
CA LEU A 169 4.72 13.94 27.05
C LEU A 169 3.66 12.93 27.49
N GLY A 170 2.41 13.36 27.39
CA GLY A 170 1.24 12.51 27.53
C GLY A 170 0.05 13.08 26.76
N PRO A 171 -1.07 12.34 26.75
CA PRO A 171 -2.27 12.75 26.02
C PRO A 171 -2.90 14.00 26.65
N ALA A 172 -3.42 14.88 25.81
CA ALA A 172 -4.30 15.98 26.21
C ALA A 172 -5.59 15.98 25.36
N PRO A 173 -6.65 16.68 25.80
CA PRO A 173 -7.84 16.86 24.99
C PRO A 173 -7.56 17.64 23.70
N GLY A 174 -8.23 17.29 22.61
CA GLY A 174 -8.07 17.99 21.33
C GLY A 174 -6.85 17.52 20.54
N GLU A 175 -6.20 18.46 19.85
CA GLU A 175 -4.99 18.21 19.03
C GLU A 175 -3.69 18.54 19.79
N GLU A 176 -3.80 18.85 21.08
CA GLU A 176 -2.67 19.20 21.94
C GLU A 176 -2.10 17.97 22.66
N VAL A 177 -0.93 18.15 23.25
CA VAL A 177 -0.31 17.20 24.17
C VAL A 177 -0.06 17.85 25.52
N LEU A 178 -0.03 17.03 26.56
CA LEU A 178 0.34 17.46 27.89
C LEU A 178 1.85 17.26 28.08
N LEU A 179 2.55 18.35 28.36
CA LEU A 179 3.93 18.34 28.83
C LEU A 179 3.94 18.42 30.35
N THR A 180 4.76 17.60 31.00
CA THR A 180 4.99 17.66 32.45
C THR A 180 6.47 17.52 32.73
N GLY A 181 7.02 18.31 33.64
CA GLY A 181 8.45 18.20 33.92
C GLY A 181 8.95 19.19 34.94
N THR A 182 10.21 19.01 35.30
CA THR A 182 10.95 19.94 36.15
C THR A 182 12.06 20.58 35.33
N VAL A 183 12.10 21.91 35.33
CA VAL A 183 13.07 22.68 34.58
C VAL A 183 13.84 23.60 35.51
N ASP A 184 15.16 23.63 35.36
CA ASP A 184 16.01 24.58 36.07
C ASP A 184 15.94 25.97 35.42
N LEU A 185 15.41 26.93 36.17
CA LEU A 185 15.31 28.34 35.80
C LEU A 185 16.11 29.17 36.81
N LEU A 186 17.15 29.84 36.33
CA LEU A 186 17.97 30.75 37.16
C LEU A 186 18.53 30.08 38.43
N GLY A 187 18.84 28.78 38.36
CA GLY A 187 19.35 28.00 39.50
C GLY A 187 18.27 27.48 40.46
N GLN A 188 16.99 27.62 40.12
CA GLN A 188 15.86 27.05 40.86
C GLN A 188 15.14 26.02 40.00
N SER A 189 14.84 24.87 40.58
CA SER A 189 14.04 23.84 39.91
C SER A 189 12.56 24.20 40.01
N VAL A 190 11.90 24.32 38.86
CA VAL A 190 10.49 24.68 38.74
C VAL A 190 9.73 23.50 38.15
N SER A 191 8.79 22.96 38.92
CA SER A 191 7.81 21.97 38.45
C SER A 191 6.70 22.69 37.67
N ALA A 192 6.42 22.22 36.46
CA ALA A 192 5.41 22.81 35.59
C ALA A 192 4.76 21.77 34.69
N SER A 193 3.56 22.10 34.24
CA SER A 193 2.89 21.41 33.15
C SER A 193 2.52 22.41 32.05
N ALA A 194 2.33 21.91 30.83
CA ALA A 194 1.91 22.73 29.72
C ALA A 194 1.00 21.96 28.77
N LEU A 195 -0.06 22.59 28.28
CA LEU A 195 -0.64 22.16 27.01
C LEU A 195 0.25 22.67 25.88
N ALA A 196 0.45 21.85 24.86
CA ALA A 196 1.30 22.18 23.74
C ALA A 196 0.70 21.75 22.40
N GLU A 197 0.84 22.63 21.42
CA GLU A 197 0.50 22.34 20.02
C GLU A 197 1.65 21.59 19.34
N LEU A 198 1.27 20.67 18.47
CA LEU A 198 2.17 19.90 17.64
C LEU A 198 2.21 20.51 16.23
N SER A 199 3.39 20.63 15.65
CA SER A 199 3.52 21.07 14.26
C SER A 199 4.73 20.47 13.56
N PRO A 200 4.63 20.13 12.27
CA PRO A 200 5.79 19.80 11.46
C PRO A 200 6.60 21.06 11.15
N GLN A 201 7.90 21.02 11.42
CA GLN A 201 8.79 22.14 11.14
C GLN A 201 10.14 21.66 10.60
N GLY A 202 10.30 21.75 9.27
CA GLY A 202 11.56 21.43 8.58
C GLY A 202 12.06 20.02 8.87
N GLY A 203 11.18 19.01 8.70
CA GLY A 203 11.49 17.59 8.94
C GLY A 203 11.53 17.18 10.42
N ALA A 204 11.32 18.12 11.34
CA ALA A 204 11.23 17.85 12.77
C ALA A 204 9.79 17.99 13.30
N LEU A 205 9.50 17.23 14.36
CA LEU A 205 8.37 17.48 15.24
C LEU A 205 8.68 18.69 16.12
N SER A 206 7.90 19.75 15.98
CA SER A 206 7.93 20.93 16.85
C SER A 206 6.79 20.86 17.85
N ILE A 207 7.11 21.06 19.13
CA ILE A 207 6.17 21.05 20.23
C ILE A 207 6.26 22.40 20.93
N ALA A 208 5.18 23.16 20.88
CA ALA A 208 5.14 24.54 21.35
C ALA A 208 4.08 24.70 22.47
N PRO A 209 4.47 25.08 23.69
CA PRO A 209 3.50 25.26 24.77
C PRO A 209 2.57 26.44 24.50
N THR A 210 1.26 26.22 24.66
CA THR A 210 0.19 27.20 24.48
C THR A 210 -0.31 27.74 25.82
N ALA A 211 -0.39 26.88 26.84
CA ALA A 211 -0.80 27.21 28.18
C ALA A 211 0.13 26.55 29.20
N LEU A 212 0.72 27.35 30.09
CA LEU A 212 1.59 26.89 31.16
C LEU A 212 0.84 26.90 32.48
N ASP A 213 1.02 25.84 33.27
CA ASP A 213 0.55 25.74 34.64
C ASP A 213 1.71 25.40 35.58
N THR A 214 1.73 26.06 36.73
CA THR A 214 2.85 26.05 37.68
C THR A 214 2.32 26.12 39.09
N GLU A 215 2.93 25.38 40.01
CA GLU A 215 2.50 25.36 41.42
C GLU A 215 2.59 26.73 42.11
N SER A 216 3.46 27.61 41.62
CA SER A 216 3.69 28.95 42.17
C SER A 216 3.57 30.01 41.08
N ASP A 217 3.10 31.20 41.44
CA ASP A 217 3.05 32.33 40.54
C ASP A 217 4.46 32.78 40.14
N LEU A 218 4.75 32.69 38.84
CA LEU A 218 6.00 33.14 38.26
C LEU A 218 5.90 34.58 37.72
N ALA A 219 6.99 35.34 37.85
CA ALA A 219 7.12 36.62 37.18
C ALA A 219 7.04 36.47 35.64
N PRO A 220 6.58 37.50 34.89
CA PRO A 220 6.42 37.41 33.43
C PRO A 220 7.68 36.96 32.68
N ALA A 221 8.85 37.45 33.08
CA ALA A 221 10.12 37.05 32.48
C ALA A 221 10.43 35.56 32.72
N SER A 222 10.17 35.04 33.92
CA SER A 222 10.36 33.63 34.25
C SER A 222 9.37 32.73 33.49
N ARG A 223 8.12 33.17 33.30
CA ARG A 223 7.14 32.44 32.47
C ARG A 223 7.59 32.33 31.01
N LEU A 224 8.14 33.41 30.44
CA LEU A 224 8.68 33.38 29.07
C LEU A 224 9.85 32.40 28.95
N LEU A 225 10.78 32.42 29.92
CA LEU A 225 11.89 31.48 29.95
C LEU A 225 11.42 30.03 30.12
N LEU A 226 10.42 29.79 30.97
CA LEU A 226 9.81 28.47 31.15
C LEU A 226 9.21 27.96 29.83
N GLY A 227 8.43 28.79 29.13
CA GLY A 227 7.86 28.44 27.83
C GLY A 227 8.92 28.06 26.79
N GLN A 228 10.05 28.78 26.76
CA GLN A 228 11.17 28.42 25.88
C GLN A 228 11.81 27.06 26.22
N ARG A 229 11.82 26.69 27.51
CA ARG A 229 12.37 25.40 27.96
C ARG A 229 11.43 24.22 27.71
N PHE A 230 10.13 24.48 27.75
CA PHE A 230 9.07 23.53 27.38
C PHE A 230 8.86 23.42 25.86
N SER A 231 9.45 24.31 25.07
CA SER A 231 9.47 24.15 23.62
C SER A 231 10.49 23.09 23.22
N LEU A 232 10.00 22.02 22.59
CA LEU A 232 10.80 20.87 22.19
C LEU A 232 10.84 20.77 20.67
N ARG A 233 11.99 20.32 20.15
CA ARG A 233 12.14 19.95 18.76
C ARG A 233 12.75 18.56 18.71
N VAL A 234 12.05 17.65 18.05
CA VAL A 234 12.44 16.26 17.90
C VAL A 234 12.70 16.00 16.42
N PRO A 235 13.96 15.82 16.00
CA PRO A 235 14.27 15.54 14.60
C PRO A 235 13.74 14.16 14.21
N LEU A 236 13.10 14.07 13.05
CA LEU A 236 12.59 12.82 12.48
C LEU A 236 13.33 12.42 11.19
N ASP A 237 14.35 13.18 10.79
CA ASP A 237 15.04 13.03 9.50
C ASP A 237 16.21 12.03 9.54
N PRO A 238 16.41 11.27 8.44
CA PRO A 238 15.60 11.26 7.22
C PRO A 238 14.35 10.39 7.36
N LEU A 239 13.20 10.87 6.86
CA LEU A 239 11.98 10.07 6.76
C LEU A 239 12.11 9.00 5.66
N PRO A 240 11.52 7.81 5.84
CA PRO A 240 11.47 6.78 4.81
C PRO A 240 10.88 7.30 3.50
N PHE A 241 11.39 6.81 2.37
CA PHE A 241 10.90 7.15 1.03
C PHE A 241 10.92 8.65 0.70
N GLY A 242 11.90 9.40 1.23
CA GLY A 242 12.13 10.81 0.86
C GLY A 242 10.91 11.71 1.06
N GLN A 243 10.11 11.39 2.09
CA GLN A 243 8.87 12.09 2.38
C GLN A 243 9.13 13.37 3.18
N ASP A 244 8.28 14.36 2.96
CA ASP A 244 8.19 15.55 3.79
C ASP A 244 7.09 15.38 4.82
N LEU A 245 7.36 15.85 6.04
CA LEU A 245 6.40 15.83 7.13
C LEU A 245 5.26 16.83 6.86
N THR A 246 4.01 16.36 6.92
CA THR A 246 2.83 17.17 6.57
C THR A 246 1.86 17.41 7.71
N ALA A 247 1.73 16.46 8.64
CA ALA A 247 0.85 16.60 9.80
C ALA A 247 1.37 15.77 10.97
N ILE A 248 1.04 16.20 12.18
CA ILE A 248 1.35 15.51 13.43
C ILE A 248 0.13 15.70 14.32
N GLU A 249 -0.42 14.61 14.83
CA GLU A 249 -1.62 14.62 15.65
C GLU A 249 -1.37 13.83 16.94
N GLY A 250 -1.88 14.37 18.06
CA GLY A 250 -1.87 13.66 19.33
C GLY A 250 -2.89 12.53 19.33
N ALA A 251 -2.48 11.36 19.82
CA ALA A 251 -3.33 10.21 20.08
C ALA A 251 -3.26 9.82 21.57
N ALA A 252 -4.07 8.83 21.97
CA ALA A 252 -4.16 8.41 23.36
C ALA A 252 -2.85 7.82 23.90
N GLU A 253 -2.12 7.08 23.06
CA GLU A 253 -0.91 6.32 23.45
C GLU A 253 0.38 6.89 22.83
N GLY A 254 0.27 7.90 21.96
CA GLY A 254 1.41 8.45 21.24
C GLY A 254 1.02 9.54 20.26
N LEU A 255 1.84 9.72 19.22
CA LEU A 255 1.64 10.66 18.14
C LEU A 255 1.47 9.93 16.82
N VAL A 256 0.51 10.38 16.00
CA VAL A 256 0.37 9.95 14.61
C VAL A 256 1.02 11.00 13.71
N VAL A 257 1.97 10.54 12.91
CA VAL A 257 2.81 11.39 12.07
C VAL A 257 2.52 11.06 10.61
N ARG A 258 2.18 12.08 9.81
CA ARG A 258 1.86 11.90 8.39
C ARG A 258 2.87 12.60 7.50
N ALA A 259 3.35 11.88 6.50
CA ALA A 259 4.34 12.39 5.57
C ALA A 259 3.93 12.09 4.12
N ARG A 260 4.41 12.93 3.19
CA ARG A 260 4.13 12.80 1.75
C ARG A 260 5.36 13.12 0.92
N GLY A 261 5.53 12.42 -0.19
CA GLY A 261 6.56 12.68 -1.17
C GLY A 261 5.96 12.70 -2.58
N THR A 262 6.57 13.51 -3.45
CA THR A 262 6.26 13.55 -4.89
C THR A 262 7.58 13.47 -5.65
N ASP A 263 7.63 12.66 -6.70
CA ASP A 263 8.81 12.46 -7.55
C ASP A 263 10.09 12.13 -6.75
N VAL A 264 9.96 11.18 -5.83
CA VAL A 264 11.04 10.76 -4.95
C VAL A 264 11.98 9.81 -5.69
N VAL A 265 13.29 10.07 -5.58
CA VAL A 265 14.32 9.13 -6.04
C VAL A 265 15.06 8.58 -4.83
N ILE A 266 14.89 7.28 -4.57
CA ILE A 266 15.64 6.56 -3.56
C ILE A 266 16.91 6.02 -4.22
N ARG A 267 18.06 6.41 -3.66
CA ARG A 267 19.35 5.86 -4.06
C ARG A 267 19.83 4.91 -2.96
N PRO A 268 20.37 3.74 -3.32
CA PRO A 268 21.01 2.84 -2.36
C PRO A 268 22.27 3.49 -1.73
#